data_AF-A0A5D3KD70-F1
#
_entry.id   AF-A0A5D3KD70-F1
#
_cell.length_a   1.000
_cell.length_b   1.000
_cell.length_c   1.000
_cell.angle_alpha   90.00
_cell.angle_beta   90.00
_cell.angle_gamma   90.00
#
_symmetry.space_group_name_H-M   'P 1'
#
loop_
_entity.id
_entity.type
_entity.pdbx_description
1 polymer ?
#
loop_
_entity_poly.entity_id
_entity_poly.type
_entity_poly.pdbx_seq_one_letter_code
_entity_poly.pdbx_strand_id
1 'polypeptide(L)'
;MGNKRTSLKQPCRSRNGPTPPVHPEPFDHAAVLVETICRLAGSDTLIGQNAGHLQRAILDGDTPYLFEHLVRSFSLQGISDRAALTYMENHDRPSWRDLQQATSRPPTCPKLRGYWTFCGCGYRKAARTCAEPGAIAKCSVPRSALRNGRLNQVTYSLFFFIRDVTDGNLVDWMDRSLAQANLGSAKKRAYRMRHALIDPLRNIYGVSDKVLNMTLADILLAAPASKPLWRETGYSMIAIDTLVHNFLRRTGITRMLGAEHTYGTACYSVGGCGDIVRRIARQIDAKQFNQNYPQHFPRFVQHAIWRYCAQSELNVCNGNTIDDDFRCRNGNCGLFRHCDRVPLRGQSAED
;
A
#
# COMPACT_ATOMS: atom_id res chain seq x y z
N MET A 1 -31.67 28.80 -85.79
CA MET A 1 -32.46 27.96 -84.86
C MET A 1 -31.78 26.59 -84.81
N GLY A 2 -31.23 26.05 -83.74
CA GLY A 2 -31.14 26.39 -82.33
C GLY A 2 -30.67 25.12 -81.60
N ASN A 3 -29.37 25.05 -81.30
CA ASN A 3 -28.69 23.98 -80.57
C ASN A 3 -29.29 23.74 -79.17
N LYS A 4 -29.41 22.48 -78.73
CA LYS A 4 -29.49 22.12 -77.30
C LYS A 4 -28.44 21.07 -76.93
N ARG A 5 -27.39 21.55 -76.26
CA ARG A 5 -26.48 20.80 -75.38
C ARG A 5 -27.09 20.76 -73.98
N THR A 6 -26.93 19.64 -73.26
CA THR A 6 -26.86 19.51 -71.78
C THR A 6 -26.89 18.01 -71.43
N SER A 7 -26.22 17.44 -70.44
CA SER A 7 -25.00 17.72 -69.68
C SER A 7 -24.80 16.45 -68.84
N LEU A 8 -23.66 15.77 -68.96
CA LEU A 8 -23.32 14.62 -68.12
C LEU A 8 -23.15 15.07 -66.67
N LYS A 9 -23.93 14.48 -65.76
CA LYS A 9 -23.83 14.70 -64.32
C LYS A 9 -22.52 14.10 -63.79
N GLN A 10 -21.65 14.93 -63.23
CA GLN A 10 -20.54 14.51 -62.38
C GLN A 10 -21.07 14.05 -61.01
N PRO A 11 -20.52 12.96 -60.41
CA PRO A 11 -20.82 12.60 -59.03
C PRO A 11 -20.10 13.54 -58.06
N CYS A 12 -20.84 13.94 -57.01
CA CYS A 12 -20.35 14.76 -55.90
C CYS A 12 -19.09 14.15 -55.26
N ARG A 13 -17.99 14.89 -55.30
CA ARG A 13 -16.81 14.63 -54.46
C ARG A 13 -17.20 14.87 -52.99
N SER A 14 -17.16 13.82 -52.15
CA SER A 14 -17.20 14.01 -50.71
C SER A 14 -15.90 14.70 -50.27
N ARG A 15 -16.05 15.87 -49.63
CA ARG A 15 -14.95 16.52 -48.91
C ARG A 15 -14.68 15.68 -47.67
N ASN A 16 -13.62 14.87 -47.70
CA ASN A 16 -13.03 14.32 -46.48
C ASN A 16 -12.39 15.49 -45.74
N GLY A 17 -13.12 16.07 -44.79
CA GLY A 17 -12.55 16.96 -43.78
C GLY A 17 -11.55 16.20 -42.92
N PRO A 18 -10.56 16.88 -42.34
CA PRO A 18 -9.59 16.25 -41.45
C PRO A 18 -10.31 15.60 -40.28
N THR A 19 -10.02 14.32 -40.06
CA THR A 19 -10.46 13.55 -38.90
C THR A 19 -10.10 14.33 -37.64
N PRO A 20 -11.05 14.56 -36.70
CA PRO A 20 -10.71 15.22 -35.44
C PRO A 20 -9.61 14.43 -34.72
N PRO A 21 -8.69 15.10 -34.00
CA PRO A 21 -7.64 14.42 -33.26
C PRO A 21 -8.30 13.41 -32.32
N VAL A 22 -7.89 12.15 -32.45
CA VAL A 22 -8.29 11.09 -31.52
C VAL A 22 -7.76 11.51 -30.16
N HIS A 23 -8.64 11.99 -29.29
CA HIS A 23 -8.29 12.21 -27.90
C HIS A 23 -7.95 10.84 -27.31
N PRO A 24 -6.75 10.66 -26.71
CA PRO A 24 -6.43 9.40 -26.04
C PRO A 24 -7.50 9.08 -25.00
N GLU A 25 -7.87 7.80 -24.89
CA GLU A 25 -8.84 7.36 -23.88
C GLU A 25 -8.38 7.86 -22.49
N PRO A 26 -9.31 8.20 -21.57
CA PRO A 26 -8.98 8.73 -20.24
C PRO A 26 -7.87 7.96 -19.49
N PHE A 27 -7.82 6.64 -19.69
CA PHE A 27 -6.80 5.78 -19.10
C PHE A 27 -5.43 5.90 -19.75
N ASP A 28 -5.35 6.16 -21.06
CA ASP A 28 -4.09 6.31 -21.77
C ASP A 28 -3.37 7.58 -21.31
N HIS A 29 -4.11 8.69 -21.14
CA HIS A 29 -3.53 9.93 -20.59
C HIS A 29 -3.02 9.73 -19.15
N ALA A 30 -3.82 9.07 -18.30
CA ALA A 30 -3.40 8.75 -16.94
C ALA A 30 -2.15 7.84 -16.91
N ALA A 31 -2.05 6.89 -17.84
CA ALA A 31 -0.88 6.03 -17.96
C ALA A 31 0.37 6.78 -18.42
N VAL A 32 0.26 7.70 -19.38
CA VAL A 32 1.39 8.56 -19.81
C VAL A 32 1.93 9.40 -18.65
N LEU A 33 1.04 10.00 -17.85
CA LEU A 33 1.44 10.76 -16.66
C LEU A 33 2.21 9.90 -15.67
N VAL A 34 1.68 8.71 -15.35
CA VAL A 34 2.28 7.82 -14.36
C VAL A 34 3.54 7.14 -14.90
N GLU A 35 3.61 6.80 -16.18
CA GLU A 35 4.83 6.28 -16.81
C GLU A 35 5.96 7.30 -16.76
N THR A 36 5.64 8.58 -17.00
CA THR A 36 6.60 9.68 -16.82
C THR A 36 7.14 9.70 -15.40
N ILE A 37 6.28 9.50 -14.39
CA ILE A 37 6.72 9.37 -13.00
C ILE A 37 7.58 8.12 -12.76
N CYS A 38 7.22 6.98 -13.34
CA CYS A 38 8.03 5.78 -13.26
C CYS A 38 9.43 5.99 -13.84
N ARG A 39 9.58 6.78 -14.91
CA ARG A 39 10.91 7.14 -15.47
C ARG A 39 11.70 8.09 -14.55
N LEU A 40 11.02 9.04 -13.91
CA LEU A 40 11.68 10.04 -13.05
C LEU A 40 12.02 9.51 -11.64
N ALA A 41 11.15 8.68 -11.07
CA ALA A 41 11.15 8.30 -9.66
C ALA A 41 11.14 6.79 -9.43
N GLY A 42 11.12 5.98 -10.50
CA GLY A 42 11.20 4.53 -10.41
C GLY A 42 12.45 4.08 -9.66
N SER A 43 12.29 3.09 -8.79
CA SER A 43 13.42 2.38 -8.20
C SER A 43 13.64 1.10 -9.01
N ASP A 44 14.88 0.84 -9.39
CA ASP A 44 15.35 -0.38 -10.03
C ASP A 44 15.68 -1.48 -9.02
N THR A 45 15.45 -1.24 -7.73
CA THR A 45 15.94 -2.11 -6.64
C THR A 45 14.84 -2.61 -5.70
N LEU A 46 13.57 -2.43 -6.07
CA LEU A 46 12.41 -2.79 -5.26
C LEU A 46 12.28 -4.30 -5.00
N ILE A 47 12.91 -5.10 -5.86
CA ILE A 47 13.09 -6.54 -5.67
C ILE A 47 14.55 -6.78 -5.31
N GLY A 48 14.81 -7.39 -4.16
CA GLY A 48 16.13 -7.96 -3.83
C GLY A 48 17.10 -7.06 -3.06
N GLN A 49 16.92 -5.73 -2.98
CA GLN A 49 17.77 -4.93 -2.08
C GLN A 49 17.38 -5.12 -0.61
N ASN A 50 18.38 -5.28 0.26
CA ASN A 50 18.26 -5.53 1.70
C ASN A 50 17.43 -6.76 2.11
N ALA A 51 17.11 -7.62 1.15
CA ALA A 51 16.36 -8.85 1.37
C ALA A 51 17.18 -9.92 2.07
N GLY A 52 18.51 -9.84 2.15
CA GLY A 52 19.35 -10.96 2.63
C GLY A 52 18.88 -11.57 3.94
N HIS A 53 18.56 -10.74 4.95
CA HIS A 53 18.04 -11.23 6.23
C HIS A 53 16.57 -11.69 6.14
N LEU A 54 15.70 -10.94 5.46
CA LEU A 54 14.29 -11.32 5.28
C LEU A 54 14.15 -12.63 4.49
N GLN A 55 14.84 -12.75 3.38
CA GLN A 55 14.91 -13.92 2.53
C GLN A 55 15.42 -15.13 3.33
N ARG A 56 16.47 -14.95 4.13
CA ARG A 56 16.98 -16.01 5.00
C ARG A 56 15.98 -16.41 6.07
N ALA A 57 15.36 -15.44 6.75
CA ALA A 57 14.29 -15.71 7.70
C ALA A 57 13.11 -16.48 7.07
N ILE A 58 12.76 -16.17 5.82
CA ILE A 58 11.72 -16.89 5.07
C ILE A 58 12.14 -18.32 4.74
N LEU A 59 13.40 -18.53 4.34
CA LEU A 59 13.94 -19.87 4.04
C LEU A 59 14.03 -20.74 5.30
N ASP A 60 14.45 -20.14 6.42
CA ASP A 60 14.69 -20.82 7.69
C ASP A 60 13.40 -20.97 8.53
N GLY A 61 12.28 -20.37 8.10
CA GLY A 61 11.02 -20.38 8.87
C GLY A 61 11.09 -19.53 10.14
N ASP A 62 11.97 -18.53 10.19
CA ASP A 62 12.28 -17.69 11.36
C ASP A 62 11.14 -16.71 11.67
N THR A 63 10.10 -17.27 12.30
CA THR A 63 8.94 -16.52 12.79
C THR A 63 9.32 -15.42 13.80
N PRO A 64 10.25 -15.63 14.75
CA PRO A 64 10.76 -14.56 15.61
C PRO A 64 11.25 -13.33 14.84
N TYR A 65 12.10 -13.52 13.83
CA TYR A 65 12.63 -12.41 13.02
C TYR A 65 11.51 -11.69 12.25
N LEU A 66 10.59 -12.43 11.63
CA LEU A 66 9.47 -11.84 10.89
C LEU A 66 8.51 -11.08 11.82
N PHE A 67 8.28 -11.58 13.03
CA PHE A 67 7.52 -10.88 14.06
C PHE A 67 8.17 -9.53 14.42
N GLU A 68 9.47 -9.51 14.70
CA GLU A 68 10.19 -8.29 15.05
C GLU A 68 10.23 -7.28 13.90
N HIS A 69 10.34 -7.77 12.66
CA HIS A 69 10.22 -6.96 11.46
C HIS A 69 8.83 -6.31 11.35
N LEU A 70 7.75 -7.07 11.57
CA LEU A 70 6.38 -6.55 11.58
C LEU A 70 6.16 -5.52 12.69
N VAL A 71 6.64 -5.79 13.92
CA VAL A 71 6.55 -4.85 15.05
C VAL A 71 7.30 -3.55 14.75
N ARG A 72 8.49 -3.63 14.14
CA ARG A 72 9.25 -2.46 13.69
C ARG A 72 8.44 -1.61 12.73
N SER A 73 7.86 -2.22 11.71
CA SER A 73 7.09 -1.49 10.70
C SER A 73 5.79 -0.92 11.26
N PHE A 74 5.11 -1.63 12.16
CA PHE A 74 3.91 -1.11 12.85
C PHE A 74 4.24 0.06 13.78
N SER A 75 5.46 0.09 14.30
CA SER A 75 5.96 1.21 15.10
C SER A 75 6.20 2.48 14.28
N LEU A 76 6.23 2.43 12.94
CA LEU A 76 6.31 3.64 12.11
C LEU A 76 4.95 4.34 11.95
N GLN A 77 3.85 3.72 12.41
CA GLN A 77 2.52 4.30 12.25
C GLN A 77 2.28 5.55 13.12
N GLY A 78 1.70 6.58 12.48
CA GLY A 78 1.08 7.74 13.15
C GLY A 78 2.06 8.81 13.65
N ILE A 79 3.33 8.72 13.29
CA ILE A 79 4.38 9.70 13.60
C ILE A 79 5.37 9.77 12.42
N SER A 80 6.29 10.74 12.41
CA SER A 80 7.36 10.76 11.41
C SER A 80 8.31 9.57 11.59
N ASP A 81 8.81 9.02 10.48
CA ASP A 81 9.72 7.87 10.49
C ASP A 81 10.96 8.15 11.35
N ARG A 82 11.51 9.37 11.27
CA ARG A 82 12.63 9.80 12.11
C ARG A 82 12.29 9.74 13.60
N ALA A 83 11.14 10.26 14.03
CA ALA A 83 10.75 10.21 15.44
C ALA A 83 10.53 8.76 15.92
N ALA A 84 9.97 7.91 15.07
CA ALA A 84 9.82 6.49 15.36
C ALA A 84 11.19 5.80 15.50
N LEU A 85 12.09 6.00 14.55
CA LEU A 85 13.42 5.39 14.52
C LEU A 85 14.25 5.84 15.73
N THR A 86 14.31 7.15 16.01
CA THR A 86 15.01 7.67 17.19
C THR A 86 14.42 7.13 18.50
N TYR A 87 13.10 7.01 18.62
CA TYR A 87 12.51 6.39 19.82
C TYR A 87 12.99 4.95 19.97
N MET A 88 12.95 4.20 18.86
CA MET A 88 13.28 2.80 18.82
C MET A 88 14.77 2.48 18.98
N GLU A 89 15.66 3.40 18.64
CA GLU A 89 17.11 3.30 18.90
C GLU A 89 17.43 3.46 20.38
N ASN A 90 16.61 4.22 21.10
CA ASN A 90 16.83 4.58 22.50
C ASN A 90 16.04 3.70 23.50
N HIS A 91 15.23 2.75 23.03
CA HIS A 91 14.35 1.94 23.88
C HIS A 91 14.27 0.49 23.43
N ASP A 92 14.35 -0.42 24.41
CA ASP A 92 14.13 -1.84 24.18
C ASP A 92 12.73 -2.13 23.67
N ARG A 93 12.63 -3.12 22.77
CA ARG A 93 11.37 -3.64 22.26
C ARG A 93 11.23 -5.09 22.74
N PRO A 94 10.01 -5.51 23.11
CA PRO A 94 9.80 -6.91 23.46
C PRO A 94 10.08 -7.78 22.23
N SER A 95 11.03 -8.69 22.38
CA SER A 95 11.30 -9.74 21.39
C SER A 95 10.19 -10.79 21.40
N TRP A 96 10.16 -11.64 20.37
CA TRP A 96 9.30 -12.82 20.37
C TRP A 96 9.51 -13.67 21.64
N ARG A 97 10.78 -13.88 22.02
CA ARG A 97 11.17 -14.69 23.17
C ARG A 97 10.66 -14.11 24.49
N ASP A 98 10.71 -12.80 24.66
CA ASP A 98 10.19 -12.13 25.87
C ASP A 98 8.71 -12.39 26.04
N LEU A 99 7.94 -12.31 24.95
CA LEU A 99 6.49 -12.54 24.98
C LEU A 99 6.15 -14.02 25.17
N GLN A 100 6.92 -14.91 24.54
CA GLN A 100 6.78 -16.35 24.75
C GLN A 100 7.05 -16.72 26.21
N GLN A 101 8.10 -16.17 26.82
CA GLN A 101 8.38 -16.39 28.23
C GLN A 101 7.28 -15.79 29.13
N ALA A 102 6.86 -14.55 28.85
CA ALA A 102 5.81 -13.87 29.62
C ALA A 102 4.44 -14.58 29.55
N THR A 103 4.19 -15.36 28.50
CA THR A 103 2.94 -16.09 28.27
C THR A 103 3.06 -17.61 28.41
N SER A 104 4.24 -18.11 28.80
CA SER A 104 4.54 -19.55 28.93
C SER A 104 3.73 -20.25 30.04
N ARG A 105 3.36 -19.50 31.09
CA ARG A 105 2.49 -19.98 32.17
C ARG A 105 1.11 -19.38 32.00
N PRO A 106 0.04 -20.10 32.42
CA PRO A 106 -1.31 -19.56 32.39
C PRO A 106 -1.38 -18.18 33.06
N PRO A 107 -1.70 -17.10 32.32
CA PRO A 107 -1.68 -15.76 32.88
C PRO A 107 -2.88 -15.56 33.80
N THR A 108 -2.69 -14.78 34.87
CA THR A 108 -3.80 -14.37 35.75
C THR A 108 -4.84 -13.54 35.01
N CYS A 109 -4.41 -12.74 34.03
CA CYS A 109 -5.29 -11.96 33.18
C CYS A 109 -5.93 -12.87 32.11
N PRO A 110 -7.27 -13.03 32.07
CA PRO A 110 -7.93 -13.88 31.08
C PRO A 110 -7.70 -13.40 29.64
N LYS A 111 -7.52 -12.09 29.44
CA LYS A 111 -7.22 -11.49 28.13
C LYS A 111 -5.91 -11.99 27.52
N LEU A 112 -4.95 -12.51 28.32
CA LEU A 112 -3.65 -12.96 27.82
C LEU A 112 -3.62 -14.46 27.45
N ARG A 113 -4.74 -15.17 27.55
CA ARG A 113 -4.79 -16.62 27.28
C ARG A 113 -4.63 -16.94 25.80
N GLY A 114 -5.15 -16.09 24.93
CA GLY A 114 -4.97 -16.22 23.49
C GLY A 114 -5.59 -15.09 22.67
N TYR A 115 -5.46 -15.20 21.35
CA TYR A 115 -5.73 -14.14 20.39
C TYR A 115 -7.15 -13.58 20.52
N TRP A 116 -8.17 -14.44 20.42
CA TRP A 116 -9.56 -14.01 20.52
C TRP A 116 -9.92 -13.48 21.91
N THR A 117 -9.32 -14.01 22.97
CA THR A 117 -9.53 -13.50 24.33
C THR A 117 -8.86 -12.15 24.54
N PHE A 118 -7.79 -11.83 23.81
CA PHE A 118 -7.08 -10.55 23.91
C PHE A 118 -7.89 -9.38 23.35
N CYS A 119 -8.84 -9.67 22.46
CA CYS A 119 -9.76 -8.67 21.93
C CYS A 119 -10.43 -7.87 23.07
N GLY A 120 -10.41 -6.55 22.92
CA GLY A 120 -10.94 -5.64 23.94
C GLY A 120 -10.07 -5.51 25.20
N CYS A 121 -8.77 -5.85 25.17
CA CYS A 121 -7.85 -5.59 26.29
C CYS A 121 -7.94 -4.13 26.78
N GLY A 122 -7.89 -3.17 25.85
CA GLY A 122 -8.16 -1.77 26.13
C GLY A 122 -7.10 -1.08 26.99
N TYR A 123 -5.88 -1.61 27.06
CA TYR A 123 -4.83 -1.05 27.92
C TYR A 123 -4.45 0.39 27.52
N ARG A 124 -4.57 1.32 28.47
CA ARG A 124 -4.19 2.74 28.31
C ARG A 124 -3.01 3.03 29.23
N LYS A 125 -1.82 3.23 28.63
CA LYS A 125 -0.55 3.40 29.38
C LYS A 125 -0.57 4.58 30.35
N ALA A 126 -1.00 5.76 29.89
CA ALA A 126 -1.03 6.98 30.71
C ALA A 126 -2.01 6.87 31.90
N ALA A 127 -3.21 6.35 31.65
CA ALA A 127 -4.23 6.18 32.70
C ALA A 127 -3.99 4.93 33.57
N ARG A 128 -3.10 4.02 33.15
CA ARG A 128 -2.90 2.70 33.76
C ARG A 128 -4.20 1.92 33.96
N THR A 129 -5.07 1.94 32.96
CA THR A 129 -6.36 1.22 32.96
C THR A 129 -6.45 0.20 31.83
N CYS A 130 -7.31 -0.80 31.99
CA CYS A 130 -7.65 -1.79 30.96
C CYS A 130 -9.01 -2.43 31.30
N ALA A 131 -9.46 -3.38 30.47
CA ALA A 131 -10.69 -4.14 30.72
C ALA A 131 -10.61 -5.11 31.90
N GLU A 132 -9.41 -5.40 32.42
CA GLU A 132 -9.18 -6.30 33.56
C GLU A 132 -8.37 -5.61 34.67
N PRO A 133 -8.93 -4.61 35.39
CA PRO A 133 -8.17 -3.82 36.36
C PRO A 133 -7.53 -4.67 37.47
N GLY A 134 -8.23 -5.70 37.96
CA GLY A 134 -7.72 -6.57 39.03
C GLY A 134 -6.48 -7.38 38.66
N ALA A 135 -6.23 -7.60 37.36
CA ALA A 135 -5.07 -8.35 36.88
C ALA A 135 -3.88 -7.44 36.49
N ILE A 136 -4.04 -6.11 36.51
CA ILE A 136 -3.08 -5.19 35.90
C ILE A 136 -1.69 -5.24 36.54
N ALA A 137 -1.60 -5.42 37.85
CA ALA A 137 -0.34 -5.45 38.59
C ALA A 137 0.57 -6.61 38.15
N LYS A 138 -0.02 -7.74 37.76
CA LYS A 138 0.68 -8.94 37.28
C LYS A 138 0.69 -9.06 35.75
N CYS A 139 0.04 -8.13 35.05
CA CYS A 139 -0.07 -8.16 33.59
C CYS A 139 1.29 -7.86 32.94
N SER A 140 1.60 -8.57 31.86
CA SER A 140 2.85 -8.38 31.11
C SER A 140 2.76 -7.24 30.08
N VAL A 141 1.55 -6.89 29.61
CA VAL A 141 1.33 -5.82 28.61
C VAL A 141 1.86 -4.46 29.06
N PRO A 142 1.65 -3.99 30.32
CA PRO A 142 2.21 -2.72 30.79
C PRO A 142 3.74 -2.69 30.88
N ARG A 143 4.41 -3.85 30.90
CA ARG A 143 5.86 -3.96 31.14
C ARG A 143 6.70 -3.66 29.90
N SER A 144 6.12 -3.74 28.70
CA SER A 144 6.83 -3.43 27.46
C SER A 144 7.11 -1.93 27.36
N ALA A 145 8.37 -1.59 27.13
CA ALA A 145 8.89 -0.22 27.05
C ALA A 145 8.60 0.47 25.69
N LEU A 146 7.50 0.14 25.01
CA LEU A 146 7.12 0.84 23.78
C LEU A 146 6.50 2.21 24.09
N ARG A 147 6.56 3.13 23.13
CA ARG A 147 6.18 4.55 23.32
C ARG A 147 4.77 4.77 23.86
N ASN A 148 3.83 3.88 23.56
CA ASN A 148 2.45 4.04 24.02
C ASN A 148 1.76 2.68 24.21
N GLY A 149 0.67 2.69 24.99
CA GLY A 149 -0.11 1.48 25.27
C GLY A 149 -0.80 0.88 24.04
N ARG A 150 -0.98 1.66 22.97
CA ARG A 150 -1.50 1.14 21.69
C ARG A 150 -0.49 0.18 21.07
N LEU A 151 0.80 0.54 21.01
CA LEU A 151 1.84 -0.35 20.50
C LEU A 151 2.02 -1.58 21.37
N ASN A 152 1.95 -1.47 22.70
CA ASN A 152 1.96 -2.65 23.56
C ASN A 152 0.85 -3.62 23.16
N GLN A 153 -0.37 -3.11 22.92
CA GLN A 153 -1.47 -3.95 22.45
C GLN A 153 -1.27 -4.49 21.04
N VAL A 154 -0.75 -3.70 20.09
CA VAL A 154 -0.45 -4.17 18.72
C VAL A 154 0.54 -5.34 18.78
N THR A 155 1.62 -5.20 19.53
CA THR A 155 2.68 -6.20 19.66
C THR A 155 2.18 -7.49 20.28
N TYR A 156 1.41 -7.43 21.37
CA TYR A 156 0.78 -8.63 21.96
C TYR A 156 -0.27 -9.24 21.05
N SER A 157 -1.09 -8.41 20.37
CA SER A 157 -2.10 -8.91 19.44
C SER A 157 -1.48 -9.65 18.26
N LEU A 158 -0.37 -9.14 17.72
CA LEU A 158 0.40 -9.82 16.66
C LEU A 158 1.02 -11.11 17.19
N PHE A 159 1.62 -11.09 18.38
CA PHE A 159 2.20 -12.28 19.00
C PHE A 159 1.16 -13.40 19.14
N PHE A 160 -0.01 -13.09 19.71
CA PHE A 160 -1.09 -14.07 19.86
C PHE A 160 -1.66 -14.51 18.51
N PHE A 161 -1.77 -13.61 17.52
CA PHE A 161 -2.18 -13.99 16.17
C PHE A 161 -1.25 -15.07 15.61
N ILE A 162 0.07 -14.83 15.65
CA ILE A 162 1.04 -15.80 15.14
C ILE A 162 0.98 -17.10 15.96
N ARG A 163 0.97 -17.00 17.29
CA ARG A 163 0.95 -18.19 18.16
C ARG A 163 -0.30 -19.06 17.96
N ASP A 164 -1.48 -18.44 17.84
CA ASP A 164 -2.76 -19.15 17.92
C ASP A 164 -3.45 -19.34 16.56
N VAL A 165 -3.24 -18.43 15.61
CA VAL A 165 -3.88 -18.48 14.27
C VAL A 165 -2.94 -19.09 13.23
N THR A 166 -1.63 -18.89 13.39
CA THR A 166 -0.61 -19.44 12.48
C THR A 166 0.13 -20.63 13.09
N ASP A 167 -0.36 -21.19 14.20
CA ASP A 167 0.27 -22.29 14.96
C ASP A 167 1.76 -22.04 15.29
N GLY A 168 2.13 -20.77 15.51
CA GLY A 168 3.50 -20.35 15.76
C GLY A 168 4.43 -20.37 14.54
N ASN A 169 3.93 -20.69 13.34
CA ASN A 169 4.70 -20.71 12.11
C ASN A 169 4.10 -19.78 11.04
N LEU A 170 4.60 -18.55 11.00
CA LEU A 170 4.08 -17.54 10.08
C LEU A 170 4.37 -17.89 8.61
N VAL A 171 5.53 -18.49 8.33
CA VAL A 171 5.94 -18.84 6.95
C VAL A 171 5.04 -19.93 6.38
N ASP A 172 4.84 -21.02 7.13
CA ASP A 172 3.96 -22.11 6.71
C ASP A 172 2.51 -21.64 6.53
N TRP A 173 2.02 -20.78 7.43
CA TRP A 173 0.69 -20.19 7.29
C TRP A 173 0.56 -19.35 6.02
N MET A 174 1.57 -18.53 5.68
CA MET A 174 1.56 -17.75 4.43
C MET A 174 1.61 -18.68 3.20
N ASP A 175 2.42 -19.74 3.23
CA ASP A 175 2.47 -20.74 2.16
C ASP A 175 1.11 -21.38 1.92
N ARG A 176 0.47 -21.91 2.98
CA ARG A 176 -0.86 -22.54 2.91
C ARG A 176 -1.93 -21.55 2.44
N SER A 177 -1.93 -20.33 2.99
CA SER A 177 -2.90 -19.29 2.64
C SER A 177 -2.81 -18.89 1.17
N LEU A 178 -1.60 -18.71 0.64
CA LEU A 178 -1.38 -18.36 -0.75
C LEU A 178 -1.65 -19.54 -1.68
N ALA A 179 -1.24 -20.75 -1.33
CA ALA A 179 -1.52 -21.96 -2.10
C ALA A 179 -3.04 -22.19 -2.23
N GLN A 180 -3.79 -22.04 -1.14
CA GLN A 180 -5.25 -22.16 -1.14
C GLN A 180 -5.90 -21.06 -2.00
N ALA A 181 -5.48 -19.80 -1.84
CA ALA A 181 -6.05 -18.68 -2.59
C ALA A 181 -5.72 -18.72 -4.10
N ASN A 182 -4.60 -19.37 -4.44
CA ASN A 182 -4.16 -19.63 -5.79
C ASN A 182 -5.07 -20.64 -6.53
N LEU A 183 -5.79 -21.52 -5.81
CA LEU A 183 -6.76 -22.42 -6.42
C LEU A 183 -7.90 -21.64 -7.09
N GLY A 184 -8.40 -22.17 -8.20
CA GLY A 184 -9.52 -21.59 -8.96
C GLY A 184 -9.11 -20.70 -10.13
N SER A 185 -10.07 -19.91 -10.65
CA SER A 185 -9.89 -19.19 -11.92
C SER A 185 -8.76 -18.13 -11.87
N ALA A 186 -8.11 -17.90 -13.00
CA ALA A 186 -7.12 -16.83 -13.17
C ALA A 186 -7.74 -15.43 -12.93
N LYS A 187 -9.04 -15.27 -13.19
CA LYS A 187 -9.77 -14.03 -12.94
C LYS A 187 -9.72 -13.71 -11.44
N LYS A 188 -9.28 -12.50 -11.10
CA LYS A 188 -9.11 -12.02 -9.71
C LYS A 188 -8.13 -12.86 -8.85
N ARG A 189 -7.27 -13.68 -9.44
CA ARG A 189 -6.31 -14.52 -8.68
C ARG A 189 -5.41 -13.70 -7.74
N ALA A 190 -4.75 -12.66 -8.27
CA ALA A 190 -3.94 -11.76 -7.45
C ALA A 190 -4.76 -11.05 -6.35
N TYR A 191 -6.04 -10.75 -6.59
CA TYR A 191 -6.92 -10.20 -5.57
C TYR A 191 -7.15 -11.21 -4.43
N ARG A 192 -7.49 -12.46 -4.74
CA ARG A 192 -7.68 -13.50 -3.72
C ARG A 192 -6.43 -13.73 -2.89
N MET A 193 -5.27 -13.84 -3.54
CA MET A 193 -3.99 -14.06 -2.86
C MET A 193 -3.64 -12.93 -1.87
N ARG A 194 -3.88 -11.66 -2.25
CA ARG A 194 -3.72 -10.54 -1.30
C ARG A 194 -4.69 -10.63 -0.13
N HIS A 195 -5.97 -10.85 -0.42
CA HIS A 195 -7.02 -10.88 0.60
C HIS A 195 -6.86 -12.03 1.59
N ALA A 196 -6.35 -13.19 1.13
CA ALA A 196 -6.03 -14.32 1.99
C ALA A 196 -5.01 -13.99 3.09
N LEU A 197 -4.13 -13.01 2.87
CA LEU A 197 -3.20 -12.53 3.89
C LEU A 197 -3.77 -11.32 4.66
N ILE A 198 -4.32 -10.34 3.94
CA ILE A 198 -4.77 -9.09 4.54
C ILE A 198 -5.98 -9.30 5.46
N ASP A 199 -6.99 -10.06 5.03
CA ASP A 199 -8.25 -10.17 5.77
C ASP A 199 -8.06 -10.79 7.16
N PRO A 200 -7.26 -11.86 7.35
CA PRO A 200 -6.92 -12.34 8.68
C PRO A 200 -6.12 -11.31 9.50
N LEU A 201 -5.07 -10.73 8.92
CA LEU A 201 -4.15 -9.81 9.62
C LEU A 201 -4.81 -8.47 10.00
N ARG A 202 -5.88 -8.06 9.32
CA ARG A 202 -6.71 -6.89 9.69
C ARG A 202 -7.29 -6.97 11.09
N ASN A 203 -7.44 -8.18 11.63
CA ASN A 203 -7.97 -8.39 12.98
C ASN A 203 -6.89 -8.12 14.06
N ILE A 204 -5.61 -7.94 13.69
CA ILE A 204 -4.58 -7.53 14.64
C ILE A 204 -4.89 -6.12 15.12
N TYR A 205 -4.94 -5.96 16.45
CA TYR A 205 -5.31 -4.70 17.06
C TYR A 205 -4.47 -3.53 16.53
N GLY A 206 -5.16 -2.49 16.05
CA GLY A 206 -4.57 -1.20 15.74
C GLY A 206 -3.72 -1.15 14.47
N VAL A 207 -3.76 -2.16 13.61
CA VAL A 207 -3.05 -2.18 12.32
C VAL A 207 -4.01 -1.80 11.18
N SER A 208 -3.58 -0.88 10.30
CA SER A 208 -4.36 -0.47 9.13
C SER A 208 -3.96 -1.21 7.85
N ASP A 209 -4.87 -1.28 6.88
CA ASP A 209 -4.63 -1.84 5.55
C ASP A 209 -3.40 -1.27 4.85
N LYS A 210 -3.23 0.06 4.94
CA LYS A 210 -2.07 0.76 4.37
C LYS A 210 -0.78 0.11 4.86
N VAL A 211 -0.69 -0.11 6.17
CA VAL A 211 0.54 -0.55 6.80
C VAL A 211 0.74 -2.05 6.60
N LEU A 212 -0.33 -2.84 6.63
CA LEU A 212 -0.27 -4.25 6.24
C LEU A 212 0.23 -4.41 4.80
N ASN A 213 -0.36 -3.71 3.83
CA ASN A 213 0.08 -3.79 2.43
C ASN A 213 1.54 -3.37 2.28
N MET A 214 1.95 -2.29 2.94
CA MET A 214 3.33 -1.80 2.87
C MET A 214 4.32 -2.83 3.44
N THR A 215 4.10 -3.29 4.67
CA THR A 215 5.04 -4.20 5.34
C THR A 215 5.05 -5.60 4.73
N LEU A 216 3.88 -6.13 4.33
CA LEU A 216 3.82 -7.42 3.66
C LEU A 216 4.46 -7.36 2.27
N ALA A 217 4.36 -6.23 1.55
CA ALA A 217 5.07 -6.09 0.28
C ALA A 217 6.58 -6.32 0.48
N ASP A 218 7.18 -5.74 1.52
CA ASP A 218 8.62 -5.86 1.76
C ASP A 218 9.02 -7.31 2.07
N ILE A 219 8.25 -8.02 2.91
CA ILE A 219 8.45 -9.45 3.21
C ILE A 219 8.27 -10.31 1.94
N LEU A 220 7.19 -10.09 1.21
CA LEU A 220 6.81 -10.90 0.05
C LEU A 220 7.77 -10.70 -1.14
N LEU A 221 8.25 -9.48 -1.35
CA LEU A 221 9.22 -9.16 -2.41
C LEU A 221 10.63 -9.66 -2.07
N ALA A 222 10.94 -9.84 -0.78
CA ALA A 222 12.17 -10.48 -0.30
C ALA A 222 12.13 -12.01 -0.39
N ALA A 223 10.99 -12.62 -0.73
CA ALA A 223 10.86 -14.07 -0.78
C ALA A 223 11.83 -14.70 -1.81
N PRO A 224 12.42 -15.87 -1.49
CA PRO A 224 13.30 -16.58 -2.40
C PRO A 224 12.59 -17.01 -3.68
N ALA A 225 13.35 -17.29 -4.74
CA ALA A 225 12.82 -17.77 -6.01
C ALA A 225 11.98 -19.06 -5.88
N SER A 226 12.24 -19.88 -4.86
CA SER A 226 11.45 -21.07 -4.51
C SER A 226 10.03 -20.78 -4.02
N LYS A 227 9.69 -19.51 -3.72
CA LYS A 227 8.35 -19.06 -3.28
C LYS A 227 7.72 -18.08 -4.27
N PRO A 228 7.40 -18.52 -5.51
CA PRO A 228 6.90 -17.61 -6.55
C PRO A 228 5.57 -16.94 -6.21
N LEU A 229 4.66 -17.64 -5.51
CA LEU A 229 3.38 -17.08 -5.08
C LEU A 229 3.54 -15.89 -4.13
N TRP A 230 4.59 -15.88 -3.31
CA TRP A 230 4.86 -14.78 -2.40
C TRP A 230 5.24 -13.53 -3.19
N ARG A 231 6.25 -13.64 -4.07
CA ARG A 231 6.71 -12.52 -4.91
C ARG A 231 5.58 -11.97 -5.76
N GLU A 232 4.81 -12.85 -6.39
CA GLU A 232 3.66 -12.46 -7.20
C GLU A 232 2.62 -11.68 -6.39
N THR A 233 2.29 -12.17 -5.18
CA THR A 233 1.40 -11.45 -4.28
C THR A 233 1.96 -10.08 -3.95
N GLY A 234 3.25 -10.03 -3.59
CA GLY A 234 3.99 -8.81 -3.26
C GLY A 234 3.96 -7.75 -4.36
N TYR A 235 4.00 -8.16 -5.64
CA TYR A 235 3.90 -7.23 -6.78
C TYR A 235 2.63 -6.39 -6.78
N SER A 236 1.57 -6.93 -6.19
CA SER A 236 0.24 -6.34 -6.20
C SER A 236 -0.17 -5.69 -4.88
N MET A 237 0.64 -5.86 -3.83
CA MET A 237 0.46 -5.20 -2.52
C MET A 237 0.83 -3.73 -2.67
N ILE A 238 -0.15 -2.84 -2.53
CA ILE A 238 0.03 -1.40 -2.69
C ILE A 238 -0.55 -0.67 -1.49
N ALA A 239 0.12 0.40 -1.07
CA ALA A 239 -0.34 1.27 -0.02
C ALA A 239 -0.75 2.61 -0.63
N ILE A 240 -2.01 2.99 -0.43
CA ILE A 240 -2.50 4.34 -0.74
C ILE A 240 -2.46 5.16 0.55
N ASP A 241 -1.56 6.13 0.59
CA ASP A 241 -1.50 7.15 1.61
C ASP A 241 -1.95 8.51 1.07
N THR A 242 -1.86 9.53 1.91
CA THR A 242 -2.22 10.90 1.53
C THR A 242 -1.38 11.42 0.38
N LEU A 243 -0.10 11.06 0.26
CA LEU A 243 0.75 11.49 -0.85
C LEU A 243 0.28 10.89 -2.16
N VAL A 244 0.08 9.57 -2.21
CA VAL A 244 -0.39 8.87 -3.41
C VAL A 244 -1.80 9.33 -3.78
N HIS A 245 -2.70 9.47 -2.81
CA HIS A 245 -4.06 9.97 -3.05
C HIS A 245 -4.06 11.40 -3.61
N ASN A 246 -3.33 12.31 -2.95
CA ASN A 246 -3.27 13.71 -3.36
C ASN A 246 -2.60 13.86 -4.73
N PHE A 247 -1.60 13.04 -5.05
CA PHE A 247 -1.02 13.00 -6.40
C PHE A 247 -2.09 12.69 -7.46
N LEU A 248 -2.91 11.65 -7.25
CA LEU A 248 -3.97 11.28 -8.20
C LEU A 248 -5.10 12.33 -8.30
N ARG A 249 -5.32 13.11 -7.23
CA ARG A 249 -6.24 14.26 -7.25
C ARG A 249 -5.63 15.46 -8.00
N ARG A 250 -4.43 15.91 -7.61
CA ARG A 250 -3.75 17.09 -8.21
C ARG A 250 -3.48 16.94 -9.69
N THR A 251 -3.15 15.73 -10.12
CA THR A 251 -2.92 15.42 -11.54
C THR A 251 -4.19 15.41 -12.38
N GLY A 252 -5.37 15.37 -11.74
CA GLY A 252 -6.66 15.27 -12.40
C GLY A 252 -7.06 13.84 -12.76
N ILE A 253 -6.23 12.84 -12.48
CA ILE A 253 -6.48 11.43 -12.84
C ILE A 253 -7.80 10.93 -12.25
N THR A 254 -8.06 11.19 -10.97
CA THR A 254 -9.32 10.77 -10.33
C THR A 254 -10.55 11.41 -10.96
N ARG A 255 -10.51 12.72 -11.24
CA ARG A 255 -11.60 13.45 -11.92
C ARG A 255 -11.84 12.94 -13.34
N MET A 256 -10.77 12.77 -14.12
CA MET A 256 -10.82 12.26 -15.49
C MET A 256 -11.45 10.86 -15.57
N LEU A 257 -11.28 10.05 -14.52
CA LEU A 257 -11.81 8.70 -14.42
C LEU A 257 -13.15 8.61 -13.67
N GLY A 258 -13.76 9.74 -13.28
CA GLY A 258 -15.01 9.77 -12.53
C GLY A 258 -14.92 9.12 -11.14
N ALA A 259 -13.76 9.19 -10.51
CA ALA A 259 -13.40 8.46 -9.30
C ALA A 259 -12.99 9.39 -8.14
N GLU A 260 -13.53 10.59 -8.07
CA GLU A 260 -13.24 11.53 -6.99
C GLU A 260 -13.83 11.06 -5.66
N HIS A 261 -13.03 11.17 -4.60
CA HIS A 261 -13.41 10.81 -3.24
C HIS A 261 -12.44 11.48 -2.25
N THR A 262 -12.86 11.56 -0.98
CA THR A 262 -11.99 11.96 0.12
C THR A 262 -11.03 10.82 0.48
N TYR A 263 -9.80 11.16 0.89
CA TYR A 263 -8.85 10.19 1.40
C TYR A 263 -9.46 9.36 2.54
N GLY A 264 -9.37 8.03 2.44
CA GLY A 264 -9.90 7.11 3.44
C GLY A 264 -10.15 5.71 2.88
N THR A 265 -11.17 5.03 3.40
CA THR A 265 -11.56 3.67 2.99
C THR A 265 -11.94 3.59 1.51
N ALA A 266 -12.51 4.65 0.95
CA ALA A 266 -12.84 4.76 -0.47
C ALA A 266 -11.62 4.54 -1.40
N CYS A 267 -10.40 4.89 -0.95
CA CYS A 267 -9.17 4.65 -1.71
C CYS A 267 -8.94 3.18 -2.09
N TYR A 268 -9.46 2.25 -1.28
CA TYR A 268 -9.28 0.81 -1.45
C TYR A 268 -10.53 0.11 -2.02
N SER A 269 -11.61 0.86 -2.27
CA SER A 269 -12.83 0.36 -2.88
C SER A 269 -12.67 0.14 -4.39
N VAL A 270 -13.62 -0.56 -5.01
CA VAL A 270 -13.67 -0.69 -6.49
C VAL A 270 -13.74 0.70 -7.11
N GLY A 271 -12.93 0.96 -8.14
CA GLY A 271 -12.81 2.29 -8.75
C GLY A 271 -12.02 3.33 -7.93
N GLY A 272 -11.63 3.03 -6.69
CA GLY A 272 -10.81 3.92 -5.86
C GLY A 272 -9.35 3.99 -6.32
N CYS A 273 -8.53 4.80 -5.64
CA CYS A 273 -7.11 5.02 -5.96
C CYS A 273 -6.32 3.71 -6.19
N GLY A 274 -6.50 2.71 -5.32
CA GLY A 274 -5.80 1.44 -5.44
C GLY A 274 -6.21 0.63 -6.68
N ASP A 275 -7.46 0.72 -7.12
CA ASP A 275 -7.91 0.08 -8.36
C ASP A 275 -7.36 0.83 -9.58
N ILE A 276 -7.40 2.17 -9.56
CA ILE A 276 -6.82 3.03 -10.60
C ILE A 276 -5.33 2.72 -10.80
N VAL A 277 -4.53 2.71 -9.73
CA VAL A 277 -3.08 2.41 -9.80
C VAL A 277 -2.83 1.02 -10.40
N ARG A 278 -3.63 0.00 -10.03
CA ARG A 278 -3.49 -1.35 -10.60
C ARG A 278 -3.86 -1.40 -12.08
N ARG A 279 -4.87 -0.64 -12.51
CA ARG A 279 -5.26 -0.55 -13.92
C ARG A 279 -4.20 0.15 -14.76
N ILE A 280 -3.68 1.29 -14.28
CA ILE A 280 -2.59 2.02 -14.92
C ILE A 280 -1.34 1.13 -15.02
N ALA A 281 -0.99 0.41 -13.96
CA ALA A 281 0.17 -0.49 -13.96
C ALA A 281 0.08 -1.65 -14.97
N ARG A 282 -1.10 -1.93 -15.54
CA ARG A 282 -1.22 -2.90 -16.66
C ARG A 282 -0.79 -2.33 -18.00
N GLN A 283 -0.75 -1.00 -18.12
CA GLN A 283 -0.35 -0.30 -19.35
C GLN A 283 1.14 0.05 -19.36
N ILE A 284 1.81 -0.09 -18.22
CA ILE A 284 3.24 0.20 -18.07
C ILE A 284 3.98 -1.13 -17.99
N ASP A 285 4.85 -1.43 -18.95
CA ASP A 285 5.77 -2.56 -18.83
C ASP A 285 6.87 -2.21 -17.84
N ALA A 286 6.89 -2.84 -16.67
CA ALA A 286 7.89 -2.55 -15.66
C ALA A 286 9.28 -3.13 -16.00
N LYS A 287 9.37 -4.06 -16.97
CA LYS A 287 10.66 -4.64 -17.42
C LYS A 287 11.57 -3.62 -18.06
N GLN A 288 10.99 -2.54 -18.62
CA GLN A 288 11.78 -1.45 -19.19
C GLN A 288 12.63 -0.71 -18.14
N PHE A 289 12.24 -0.78 -16.86
CA PHE A 289 12.98 -0.16 -15.74
C PHE A 289 13.94 -1.14 -15.08
N ASN A 290 13.56 -2.42 -14.99
CA ASN A 290 14.44 -3.50 -14.58
C ASN A 290 13.92 -4.83 -15.15
N GLN A 291 14.77 -5.55 -15.89
CA GLN A 291 14.41 -6.82 -16.54
C GLN A 291 13.95 -7.92 -15.56
N ASN A 292 14.33 -7.83 -14.29
CA ASN A 292 13.90 -8.75 -13.22
C ASN A 292 12.49 -8.45 -12.67
N TYR A 293 11.88 -7.35 -13.10
CA TYR A 293 10.51 -7.01 -12.71
C TYR A 293 9.48 -7.82 -13.51
N PRO A 294 8.31 -8.10 -12.94
CA PRO A 294 7.19 -8.60 -13.72
C PRO A 294 6.76 -7.52 -14.72
N GLN A 295 6.14 -7.92 -15.84
CA GLN A 295 5.62 -6.96 -16.82
C GLN A 295 4.62 -5.98 -16.16
N HIS A 296 3.75 -6.48 -15.28
CA HIS A 296 2.79 -5.66 -14.54
C HIS A 296 3.19 -5.58 -13.07
N PHE A 297 3.60 -4.39 -12.62
CA PHE A 297 4.11 -4.20 -11.26
C PHE A 297 3.44 -3.01 -10.52
N PRO A 298 2.20 -3.18 -10.03
CA PRO A 298 1.49 -2.12 -9.31
C PRO A 298 2.25 -1.51 -8.12
N ARG A 299 3.01 -2.32 -7.38
CA ARG A 299 3.83 -1.84 -6.26
C ARG A 299 4.98 -0.95 -6.72
N PHE A 300 5.63 -1.23 -7.84
CA PHE A 300 6.61 -0.33 -8.45
C PHE A 300 5.97 1.02 -8.83
N VAL A 301 4.81 0.99 -9.47
CA VAL A 301 4.08 2.22 -9.86
C VAL A 301 3.71 3.04 -8.62
N GLN A 302 3.10 2.41 -7.61
CA GLN A 302 2.76 3.08 -6.36
C GLN A 302 3.98 3.66 -5.67
N HIS A 303 5.10 2.91 -5.64
CA HIS A 303 6.35 3.35 -5.03
C HIS A 303 6.97 4.53 -5.78
N ALA A 304 6.96 4.54 -7.11
CA ALA A 304 7.44 5.66 -7.91
C ALA A 304 6.63 6.94 -7.63
N ILE A 305 5.30 6.83 -7.56
CA ILE A 305 4.43 7.95 -7.17
C ILE A 305 4.79 8.45 -5.77
N TRP A 306 4.95 7.55 -4.81
CA TRP A 306 5.34 7.91 -3.44
C TRP A 306 6.70 8.62 -3.42
N ARG A 307 7.74 8.10 -4.09
CA ARG A 307 9.08 8.71 -4.17
C ARG A 307 9.06 10.09 -4.82
N TYR A 308 8.20 10.30 -5.81
CA TYR A 308 8.03 11.60 -6.43
C TYR A 308 7.45 12.66 -5.48
N CYS A 309 6.63 12.22 -4.52
CA CYS A 309 5.92 13.09 -3.59
C CYS A 309 6.59 13.22 -2.22
N ALA A 310 7.30 12.19 -1.77
CA ALA A 310 7.81 12.09 -0.40
C ALA A 310 8.94 13.09 -0.15
N GLN A 311 8.93 13.69 1.05
CA GLN A 311 9.93 14.67 1.47
C GLN A 311 11.35 14.08 1.55
N SER A 312 11.46 12.81 1.93
CA SER A 312 12.72 12.08 2.03
C SER A 312 13.28 11.61 0.69
N GLU A 313 12.54 11.85 -0.40
CA GLU A 313 12.86 11.39 -1.75
C GLU A 313 12.96 12.61 -2.69
N LEU A 314 12.24 12.63 -3.82
CA LEU A 314 12.35 13.72 -4.78
C LEU A 314 11.60 15.00 -4.35
N ASN A 315 10.62 14.87 -3.45
CA ASN A 315 9.91 16.01 -2.85
C ASN A 315 9.27 16.99 -3.87
N VAL A 316 8.84 16.51 -5.04
CA VAL A 316 8.35 17.38 -6.14
C VAL A 316 6.85 17.69 -6.01
N CYS A 317 6.02 16.67 -5.79
CA CYS A 317 4.57 16.82 -5.61
C CYS A 317 4.14 16.68 -4.15
N ASN A 318 4.96 17.18 -3.22
CA ASN A 318 4.71 17.02 -1.79
C ASN A 318 3.57 17.93 -1.31
N GLY A 319 2.55 17.34 -0.68
CA GLY A 319 1.42 18.10 -0.16
C GLY A 319 1.68 18.93 1.10
N ASN A 320 2.84 18.77 1.73
CA ASN A 320 3.25 19.62 2.84
C ASN A 320 3.94 20.90 2.36
N THR A 321 4.37 20.96 1.09
CA THR A 321 5.07 22.11 0.51
C THR A 321 4.25 22.83 -0.56
N ILE A 322 3.32 22.13 -1.21
CA ILE A 322 2.38 22.71 -2.16
C ILE A 322 1.23 23.38 -1.40
N ASP A 323 1.00 24.64 -1.73
CA ASP A 323 -0.22 25.34 -1.36
C ASP A 323 -1.38 24.83 -2.25
N ASP A 324 -2.29 24.09 -1.61
CA ASP A 324 -3.43 23.45 -2.27
C ASP A 324 -4.63 24.38 -2.49
N ASP A 325 -4.57 25.64 -2.03
CA ASP A 325 -5.61 26.65 -2.30
C ASP A 325 -5.55 27.15 -3.75
N PHE A 326 -4.41 26.94 -4.44
CA PHE A 326 -4.19 27.41 -5.79
C PHE A 326 -3.69 26.30 -6.72
N ARG A 327 -3.83 26.53 -8.03
CA ARG A 327 -3.19 25.68 -9.03
C ARG A 327 -1.68 25.71 -8.83
N CYS A 328 -1.05 24.53 -8.78
CA CYS A 328 0.38 24.40 -8.61
C CYS A 328 1.17 25.20 -9.66
N ARG A 329 2.15 25.99 -9.20
CA ARG A 329 3.00 26.87 -10.02
C ARG A 329 4.42 26.35 -10.26
N ASN A 330 4.72 25.12 -9.83
CA ASN A 330 6.04 24.53 -10.01
C ASN A 330 6.32 24.20 -11.49
N GLY A 331 6.79 25.19 -12.25
CA GLY A 331 7.10 25.06 -13.68
C GLY A 331 8.21 24.05 -14.00
N ASN A 332 9.04 23.69 -13.02
CA ASN A 332 10.10 22.69 -13.15
C ASN A 332 9.60 21.25 -12.92
N CYS A 333 8.33 21.08 -12.53
CA CYS A 333 7.72 19.76 -12.40
C CYS A 333 7.67 19.08 -13.77
N GLY A 334 8.22 17.88 -13.89
CA GLY A 334 8.21 17.10 -15.13
C GLY A 334 6.80 16.81 -15.68
N LEU A 335 5.75 16.91 -14.84
CA LEU A 335 4.36 16.78 -15.26
C LEU A 335 3.67 18.11 -15.56
N PHE A 336 4.31 19.27 -15.37
CA PHE A 336 3.64 20.57 -15.31
C PHE A 336 2.71 20.87 -16.50
N ARG A 337 3.12 20.48 -17.72
CA ARG A 337 2.36 20.71 -18.94
C ARG A 337 1.19 19.73 -19.16
N HIS A 338 1.23 18.56 -18.53
CA HIS A 338 0.26 17.48 -18.73
C HIS A 338 -0.63 17.24 -17.50
N CYS A 339 -0.26 17.84 -16.36
CA CYS A 339 -0.98 17.79 -15.10
C CYS A 339 -2.08 18.86 -15.06
N ASP A 340 -3.28 18.46 -14.64
CA ASP A 340 -4.39 19.40 -14.45
C ASP A 340 -4.13 20.41 -13.33
N ARG A 341 -3.19 20.11 -12.41
CA ARG A 341 -2.81 20.98 -11.28
C ARG A 341 -4.02 21.39 -10.46
N VAL A 342 -4.90 20.43 -10.20
CA VAL A 342 -6.15 20.62 -9.46
C VAL A 342 -5.83 21.08 -8.04
N PRO A 343 -6.32 22.25 -7.58
CA PRO A 343 -6.22 22.65 -6.18
C PRO A 343 -7.08 21.72 -5.32
N LEU A 344 -6.58 21.33 -4.15
CA LEU A 344 -7.27 20.37 -3.28
C LEU A 344 -8.11 21.05 -2.18
N ARG A 345 -7.79 22.31 -1.85
CA ARG A 345 -8.54 23.12 -0.89
C ARG A 345 -9.39 24.13 -1.66
N GLY A 346 -10.62 24.36 -1.20
CA GLY A 346 -11.58 25.24 -1.87
C GLY A 346 -12.63 24.58 -2.77
N GLN A 347 -12.68 23.23 -2.84
CA GLN A 347 -13.76 22.50 -3.53
C GLN A 347 -14.92 22.11 -2.60
N SER A 348 -15.33 23.00 -1.70
CA SER A 348 -16.52 22.82 -0.87
C SER A 348 -17.70 23.56 -1.47
N ALA A 349 -18.67 22.76 -1.95
CA ALA A 349 -20.08 23.07 -2.23
C ALA A 349 -20.42 24.07 -3.36
N GLU A 350 -20.53 23.55 -4.58
CA GLU A 350 -21.67 23.85 -5.44
C GLU A 350 -22.38 22.52 -5.71
N ASP A 351 -23.39 22.24 -4.87
CA ASP A 351 -24.64 21.53 -5.18
C ASP A 351 -25.63 21.80 -4.05
#